data_AF-A0AAV6KWG7-F1
#
_entry.id   AF-A0AAV6KWG7-F1
#
_cell.length_a   1.000
_cell.length_b   1.000
_cell.length_c   1.000
_cell.angle_alpha   90.00
_cell.angle_beta   90.00
_cell.angle_gamma   90.00
#
_symmetry.space_group_name_H-M   'P 1'
#
loop_
_entity.id
_entity.type
_entity.pdbx_description
1 polymer ?
#
loop_
_entity_poly.entity_id
_entity_poly.type
_entity_poly.pdbx_seq_one_letter_code
_entity_poly.pdbx_strand_id
1 'polypeptide(L)'
;MEPEEVKSFIHGYKRVLNTTTTEESLYSEIGVLTRQCAYHIEALSAYLNSEMQAPPEFHRKIQQPCMKMSLESRKALKELALAIKTFAPPSSVDVHIESSKKAVDELKTVLEVVSRKGDDLLGMIPSLIVSSILTDIVKCVEKIDESIHELSRQAQFKNVVVGTVSPDKPGSLHRGIVKLINGHDGDGNHVIVSVHGTASD
;
A
#
# COMPACT_ATOMS: atom_id res chain seq x y z
N MET A 1 -35.07 -35.63 0.67
CA MET A 1 -34.53 -34.32 0.26
C MET A 1 -35.31 -33.90 -0.95
N GLU A 2 -36.07 -32.82 -0.82
CA GLU A 2 -36.96 -32.35 -1.87
C GLU A 2 -36.14 -31.78 -3.06
N PRO A 3 -36.63 -31.85 -4.31
CA PRO A 3 -35.93 -31.33 -5.48
C PRO A 3 -35.48 -29.86 -5.35
N GLU A 4 -36.22 -29.06 -4.58
CA GLU A 4 -35.90 -27.65 -4.33
C GLU A 4 -34.75 -27.44 -3.34
N GLU A 5 -34.59 -28.34 -2.36
CA GLU A 5 -33.45 -28.30 -1.43
C GLU A 5 -32.14 -28.60 -2.17
N VAL A 6 -32.17 -29.53 -3.14
CA VAL A 6 -31.02 -29.88 -3.98
C VAL A 6 -30.62 -28.70 -4.87
N LYS A 7 -31.59 -28.02 -5.49
CA LYS A 7 -31.33 -26.83 -6.31
C LYS A 7 -30.74 -25.68 -5.49
N SER A 8 -31.31 -25.40 -4.32
CA SER A 8 -30.82 -24.37 -3.40
C SER A 8 -29.39 -24.67 -2.95
N PHE A 9 -29.11 -25.93 -2.60
CA PHE A 9 -27.77 -26.39 -2.23
C PHE A 9 -26.75 -26.23 -3.37
N ILE A 10 -27.08 -26.69 -4.59
CA ILE A 10 -26.21 -26.55 -5.77
C ILE A 10 -25.98 -25.07 -6.09
N HIS A 11 -27.01 -24.24 -6.01
CA HIS A 11 -26.88 -22.80 -6.23
C HIS A 11 -25.98 -22.14 -5.18
N GLY A 12 -26.12 -22.52 -3.91
CA GLY A 12 -25.25 -22.07 -2.82
C GLY A 12 -23.80 -22.49 -3.02
N TYR A 13 -23.55 -23.75 -3.35
CA TYR A 13 -22.20 -24.27 -3.60
C TYR A 13 -21.54 -23.60 -4.82
N LYS A 14 -22.30 -23.39 -5.91
CA LYS A 14 -21.84 -22.65 -7.08
C LYS A 14 -21.50 -21.20 -6.76
N ARG A 15 -22.28 -20.54 -5.89
CA ARG A 15 -22.01 -19.19 -5.42
C ARG A 15 -20.69 -19.12 -4.66
N VAL A 16 -20.47 -20.05 -3.71
CA VAL A 16 -19.25 -20.13 -2.90
C VAL A 16 -18.02 -20.41 -3.77
N LEU A 17 -18.09 -21.39 -4.68
CA LEU A 17 -16.99 -21.69 -5.59
C LEU A 17 -16.60 -20.47 -6.44
N ASN A 18 -17.60 -19.80 -7.04
CA ASN A 18 -17.35 -18.63 -7.86
C ASN A 18 -16.69 -17.49 -7.07
N THR A 19 -17.12 -17.22 -5.82
CA THR A 19 -16.50 -16.18 -4.98
C THR A 19 -15.05 -16.49 -4.67
N THR A 20 -14.73 -17.74 -4.29
CA THR A 20 -13.35 -18.14 -3.95
C THR A 20 -12.41 -18.03 -5.16
N THR A 21 -12.86 -18.46 -6.35
CA THR A 21 -12.06 -18.30 -7.57
C THR A 21 -11.87 -16.84 -8.01
N THR A 22 -12.81 -15.96 -7.68
CA THR A 22 -12.73 -14.54 -8.06
C THR A 22 -11.81 -13.77 -7.11
N GLU A 23 -11.84 -14.06 -5.82
CA GLU A 23 -10.90 -13.50 -4.84
C GLU A 23 -9.45 -13.92 -5.13
N GLU A 24 -9.20 -15.20 -5.44
CA GLU A 24 -7.87 -15.69 -5.84
C GLU A 24 -7.35 -14.97 -7.11
N SER A 25 -8.23 -14.70 -8.07
CA SER A 25 -7.92 -13.94 -9.27
C SER A 25 -7.50 -12.50 -8.94
N LEU A 26 -8.17 -11.83 -8.00
CA LEU A 26 -7.86 -10.44 -7.63
C LEU A 26 -6.53 -10.31 -6.88
N TYR A 27 -6.22 -11.24 -5.97
CA TYR A 27 -4.89 -11.24 -5.31
C TYR A 27 -3.76 -11.46 -6.33
N SER A 28 -3.98 -12.31 -7.33
CA SER A 28 -3.03 -12.52 -8.43
C SER A 28 -2.81 -11.24 -9.24
N GLU A 29 -3.90 -10.55 -9.62
CA GLU A 29 -3.86 -9.28 -10.35
C GLU A 29 -3.13 -8.18 -9.58
N ILE A 30 -3.46 -7.99 -8.30
CA ILE A 30 -2.75 -7.06 -7.40
C ILE A 30 -1.26 -7.39 -7.36
N GLY A 31 -0.89 -8.67 -7.29
CA GLY A 31 0.50 -9.11 -7.30
C GLY A 31 1.24 -8.83 -8.61
N VAL A 32 0.56 -8.89 -9.76
CA VAL A 32 1.12 -8.51 -11.07
C VAL A 32 1.34 -7.00 -11.12
N LEU A 33 0.33 -6.21 -10.78
CA LEU A 33 0.40 -4.75 -10.78
C LEU A 33 1.45 -4.23 -9.79
N THR A 34 1.54 -4.82 -8.60
CA THR A 34 2.55 -4.45 -7.59
C THR A 34 3.97 -4.69 -8.10
N ARG A 35 4.23 -5.80 -8.79
CA ARG A 35 5.54 -6.07 -9.42
C ARG A 35 5.85 -5.08 -10.53
N GLN A 36 4.86 -4.76 -11.37
CA GLN A 36 5.02 -3.71 -12.38
C GLN A 36 5.38 -2.36 -11.73
N CYS A 37 4.68 -1.97 -10.67
CA CYS A 37 4.99 -0.75 -9.93
C CYS A 37 6.42 -0.76 -9.37
N ALA A 38 6.85 -1.90 -8.82
CA ALA A 38 8.20 -2.07 -8.29
C ALA A 38 9.28 -1.90 -9.37
N TYR A 39 9.08 -2.42 -10.57
CA TYR A 39 10.01 -2.21 -11.68
C TYR A 39 10.13 -0.73 -12.08
N HIS A 40 9.02 0.01 -12.10
CA HIS A 40 9.09 1.46 -12.36
C HIS A 40 9.84 2.20 -11.25
N ILE A 41 9.63 1.83 -9.98
CA ILE A 41 10.37 2.41 -8.84
C ILE A 41 11.87 2.08 -8.90
N GLU A 42 12.21 0.84 -9.26
CA GLU A 42 13.60 0.41 -9.45
C GLU A 42 14.27 1.18 -10.59
N ALA A 43 13.59 1.32 -11.73
CA ALA A 43 14.06 2.12 -12.85
C ALA A 43 14.28 3.59 -12.45
N LEU A 44 13.35 4.18 -11.69
CA LEU A 44 13.49 5.53 -11.15
C LEU A 44 14.72 5.64 -10.24
N SER A 45 14.89 4.69 -9.32
CA SER A 45 16.01 4.65 -8.38
C SER A 45 17.35 4.53 -9.11
N ALA A 46 17.46 3.60 -10.06
CA ALA A 46 18.64 3.43 -10.89
C ALA A 46 18.97 4.72 -11.66
N TYR A 47 17.94 5.37 -12.20
CA TYR A 47 18.10 6.64 -12.89
C TYR A 47 18.63 7.72 -11.94
N LEU A 48 17.98 7.95 -10.79
CA LEU A 48 18.37 8.97 -9.79
C LEU A 48 19.78 8.78 -9.23
N ASN A 49 20.28 7.55 -9.17
CA ASN A 49 21.63 7.23 -8.70
C ASN A 49 22.71 7.35 -9.80
N SER A 50 22.33 7.60 -11.06
CA SER A 50 23.28 7.88 -12.14
C SER A 50 23.64 9.37 -12.17
N GLU A 51 24.88 9.70 -12.59
CA GLU A 51 25.29 11.09 -12.79
C GLU A 51 24.47 11.74 -13.92
N MET A 52 23.39 12.44 -13.56
CA MET A 52 22.56 13.14 -14.53
C MET A 52 23.08 14.55 -14.83
N GLN A 53 23.29 14.82 -16.12
CA GLN A 53 23.57 16.15 -16.64
C GLN A 53 22.28 16.75 -17.25
N ALA A 54 21.37 17.24 -16.41
CA ALA A 54 20.27 18.09 -16.88
C ALA A 54 20.57 19.57 -16.55
N PRO A 55 20.20 20.53 -17.42
CA PRO A 55 20.33 21.95 -17.12
C PRO A 55 19.61 22.29 -15.80
N PRO A 56 20.27 22.97 -14.83
CA PRO A 56 19.70 23.23 -13.50
C PRO A 56 18.36 23.97 -13.52
N GLU A 57 18.12 24.81 -14.53
CA GLU A 57 16.87 25.56 -14.69
C GLU A 57 15.69 24.65 -15.03
N PHE A 58 15.88 23.63 -15.87
CA PHE A 58 14.82 22.69 -16.21
C PHE A 58 14.46 21.80 -15.02
N HIS A 59 15.49 21.30 -14.33
CA HIS A 59 15.29 20.51 -13.10
C HIS A 59 14.42 21.27 -12.08
N ARG A 60 14.71 22.55 -11.84
CA ARG A 60 13.91 23.40 -10.94
C ARG A 60 12.44 23.51 -11.34
N LYS A 61 12.14 23.55 -12.64
CA LYS A 61 10.75 23.66 -13.14
C LYS A 61 9.95 22.38 -12.91
N ILE A 62 10.56 21.21 -13.08
CA ILE A 62 9.87 19.92 -12.95
C ILE A 62 9.95 19.31 -11.53
N GLN A 63 10.86 19.78 -10.69
CA GLN A 63 11.15 19.22 -9.37
C GLN A 63 9.91 19.15 -8.48
N GLN A 64 9.14 20.24 -8.38
CA GLN A 64 7.97 20.31 -7.50
C GLN A 64 6.89 19.29 -7.89
N PRO A 65 6.41 19.24 -9.15
CA PRO A 65 5.50 18.19 -9.61
C PRO A 65 6.06 16.78 -9.38
N CYS A 66 7.33 16.53 -9.69
CA CYS A 66 7.95 15.21 -9.53
C CYS A 66 8.00 14.76 -8.06
N MET A 67 8.39 15.64 -7.15
CA MET A 67 8.41 15.35 -5.71
C MET A 67 7.01 15.05 -5.19
N LYS A 68 6.00 15.79 -5.65
CA LYS A 68 4.60 15.60 -5.25
C LYS A 68 4.05 14.26 -5.76
N MET A 69 4.30 13.90 -7.03
CA MET A 69 3.93 12.57 -7.57
C MET A 69 4.53 11.44 -6.71
N SER A 70 5.83 11.50 -6.43
CA SER A 70 6.52 10.50 -5.58
C SER A 70 5.93 10.42 -4.17
N LEU A 71 5.72 11.58 -3.55
CA LEU A 71 5.22 11.68 -2.18
C LEU A 71 3.82 11.08 -2.05
N GLU A 72 2.90 11.48 -2.92
CA GLU A 72 1.50 11.06 -2.85
C GLU A 72 1.34 9.61 -3.28
N SER A 73 2.06 9.14 -4.32
CA SER A 73 2.08 7.72 -4.70
C SER A 73 2.55 6.82 -3.56
N ARG A 74 3.58 7.23 -2.81
CA ARG A 74 4.07 6.51 -1.62
C ARG A 74 3.02 6.45 -0.51
N LYS A 75 2.27 7.54 -0.29
CA LYS A 75 1.20 7.55 0.73
C LYS A 75 0.06 6.61 0.32
N ALA A 76 -0.39 6.69 -0.93
CA ALA A 76 -1.40 5.79 -1.49
C ALA A 76 -0.97 4.32 -1.35
N LEU A 77 0.23 3.95 -1.81
CA LEU A 77 0.76 2.58 -1.68
C LEU A 77 0.82 2.10 -0.23
N LYS A 78 1.18 2.98 0.72
CA LYS A 78 1.22 2.64 2.15
C LYS A 78 -0.18 2.33 2.69
N GLU A 79 -1.18 3.12 2.30
CA GLU A 79 -2.56 2.90 2.72
C GLU A 79 -3.16 1.65 2.10
N LEU A 80 -2.91 1.41 0.81
CA LEU A 80 -3.33 0.20 0.10
C LEU A 80 -2.73 -1.06 0.73
N ALA A 81 -1.44 -1.03 1.08
CA ALA A 81 -0.79 -2.11 1.80
C ALA A 81 -1.41 -2.33 3.19
N LEU A 82 -1.80 -1.24 3.88
CA LEU A 82 -2.49 -1.33 5.16
C LEU A 82 -3.87 -1.97 5.00
N ALA A 83 -4.64 -1.56 3.99
CA ALA A 83 -5.98 -2.08 3.71
C ALA A 83 -5.98 -3.60 3.51
N ILE A 84 -5.07 -4.12 2.68
CA ILE A 84 -4.89 -5.56 2.49
C ILE A 84 -4.49 -6.23 3.83
N LYS A 85 -3.54 -5.65 4.56
CA LYS A 85 -3.01 -6.22 5.80
C LYS A 85 -4.08 -6.33 6.90
N THR A 86 -4.96 -5.34 7.00
CA THR A 86 -5.97 -5.26 8.06
C THR A 86 -7.33 -5.77 7.63
N PHE A 87 -7.50 -6.13 6.35
CA PHE A 87 -8.80 -6.46 5.75
C PHE A 87 -9.85 -5.37 5.99
N ALA A 88 -9.40 -4.12 5.96
CA ALA A 88 -10.23 -2.93 6.13
C ALA A 88 -10.18 -2.08 4.85
N PRO A 89 -11.29 -1.45 4.45
CA PRO A 89 -11.28 -0.60 3.25
C PRO A 89 -10.27 0.55 3.37
N PRO A 90 -9.61 0.95 2.27
CA PRO A 90 -8.77 2.14 2.28
C PRO A 90 -9.63 3.39 2.52
N SER A 91 -9.13 4.35 3.31
CA SER A 91 -9.92 5.51 3.77
C SER A 91 -9.55 6.84 3.12
N SER A 92 -8.29 7.02 2.72
CA SER A 92 -7.76 8.30 2.21
C SER A 92 -6.96 8.15 0.92
N VAL A 93 -7.01 6.97 0.29
CA VAL A 93 -6.24 6.65 -0.91
C VAL A 93 -6.62 7.55 -2.09
N ASP A 94 -7.91 7.85 -2.24
CA ASP A 94 -8.44 8.73 -3.30
C ASP A 94 -7.80 10.11 -3.27
N VAL A 95 -7.63 10.69 -2.07
CA VAL A 95 -7.00 12.00 -1.88
C VAL A 95 -5.56 11.99 -2.40
N HIS A 96 -4.82 10.91 -2.13
CA HIS A 96 -3.45 10.75 -2.58
C HIS A 96 -3.38 10.53 -4.10
N ILE A 97 -4.27 9.72 -4.66
CA ILE A 97 -4.35 9.47 -6.10
C ILE A 97 -4.70 10.76 -6.86
N GLU A 98 -5.74 11.48 -6.45
CA GLU A 98 -6.13 12.76 -7.06
C GLU A 98 -5.01 13.80 -6.98
N SER A 99 -4.33 13.90 -5.82
CA SER A 99 -3.20 14.81 -5.65
C SER A 99 -2.03 14.46 -6.57
N SER A 100 -1.77 13.17 -6.78
CA SER A 100 -0.74 12.69 -7.70
C SER A 100 -1.09 12.94 -9.17
N LYS A 101 -2.35 12.73 -9.57
CA LYS A 101 -2.86 13.06 -10.92
C LYS A 101 -2.77 14.55 -11.21
N LYS A 102 -3.15 15.40 -10.25
CA LYS A 102 -2.98 16.85 -10.37
C LYS A 102 -1.51 17.23 -10.57
N ALA A 103 -0.58 16.54 -9.91
CA ALA A 103 0.85 16.76 -10.11
C ALA A 103 1.32 16.33 -11.52
N VAL A 104 0.73 15.29 -12.12
CA VAL A 104 0.95 14.92 -13.54
C VAL A 104 0.49 16.06 -14.46
N ASP A 105 -0.67 16.66 -14.21
CA ASP A 105 -1.18 17.78 -15.01
C ASP A 105 -0.31 19.05 -14.87
N GLU A 106 0.15 19.34 -13.64
CA GLU A 106 1.10 20.42 -13.36
C GLU A 106 2.41 20.20 -14.13
N LEU A 107 2.94 18.97 -14.13
CA LEU A 107 4.13 18.60 -14.90
C LEU A 107 3.92 18.76 -16.40
N LYS A 108 2.79 18.27 -16.95
CA LYS A 108 2.45 18.39 -18.37
C LYS A 108 2.43 19.86 -18.80
N THR A 109 1.83 20.71 -18.00
CA THR A 109 1.78 22.16 -18.25
C THR A 109 3.19 22.77 -18.31
N VAL A 110 4.07 22.39 -17.39
CA VAL A 110 5.48 22.83 -17.39
C VAL A 110 6.20 22.38 -18.66
N LEU A 111 6.02 21.12 -19.07
CA LEU A 111 6.64 20.57 -20.28
C LEU A 111 6.15 21.25 -21.56
N GLU A 112 4.87 21.59 -21.65
CA GLU A 112 4.31 22.34 -22.78
C GLU A 112 4.90 23.75 -22.90
N VAL A 113 5.09 24.44 -21.77
CA VAL A 113 5.74 25.77 -21.74
C VAL A 113 7.18 25.68 -22.21
N VAL A 114 7.92 24.66 -21.77
CA VAL A 114 9.31 24.42 -22.15
C VAL A 114 9.44 24.09 -23.64
N SER A 115 8.58 23.22 -24.16
CA SER A 115 8.57 22.84 -25.58
C SER A 115 8.35 24.04 -26.51
N ARG A 116 7.51 25.02 -26.11
CA ARG A 116 7.26 26.24 -26.90
C ARG A 116 8.43 27.23 -26.91
N LYS A 117 9.30 27.20 -25.91
CA LYS A 117 10.45 28.12 -25.80
C LYS A 117 11.64 27.70 -26.67
N GLY A 118 11.59 26.50 -27.27
CA GLY A 118 12.67 25.97 -28.10
C GLY A 118 13.92 25.60 -27.30
N ASP A 119 13.73 25.26 -26.01
CA ASP A 119 14.84 24.87 -25.13
C ASP A 119 15.51 23.57 -25.64
N ASP A 120 16.79 23.34 -25.28
CA ASP A 120 17.57 22.16 -25.70
C ASP A 120 16.93 20.84 -25.23
N LEU A 121 16.15 20.24 -26.11
CA LEU A 121 15.41 19.00 -25.85
C LEU A 121 16.34 17.84 -25.51
N LEU A 122 17.55 17.80 -26.06
CA LEU A 122 18.52 16.74 -25.80
C LEU A 122 19.03 16.79 -24.35
N GLY A 123 19.37 17.98 -23.86
CA GLY A 123 19.74 18.20 -22.45
C GLY A 123 18.60 17.93 -21.46
N MET A 124 17.35 17.89 -21.93
CA MET A 124 16.16 17.62 -21.11
C MET A 124 15.79 16.14 -21.02
N ILE A 125 16.33 15.29 -21.90
CA ILE A 125 16.04 13.85 -21.95
C ILE A 125 16.08 13.22 -20.55
N PRO A 126 17.09 13.48 -19.68
CA PRO A 126 17.11 12.85 -18.37
C PRO A 126 15.91 13.18 -17.50
N SER A 127 15.56 14.46 -17.45
CA SER A 127 14.44 14.96 -16.68
C SER A 127 13.07 14.51 -17.26
N LEU A 128 12.99 14.32 -18.58
CA LEU A 128 11.82 13.73 -19.24
C LEU A 128 11.64 12.25 -18.89
N ILE A 129 12.74 11.48 -18.82
CA ILE A 129 12.71 10.08 -18.41
C ILE A 129 12.18 9.96 -16.97
N VAL A 130 12.71 10.75 -16.02
CA VAL A 130 12.20 10.80 -14.63
C VAL A 130 10.70 11.09 -14.59
N SER A 131 10.28 12.11 -15.35
CA SER A 131 8.89 12.54 -15.44
C SER A 131 7.98 11.43 -15.97
N SER A 132 8.42 10.71 -17.01
CA SER A 132 7.70 9.58 -17.59
C SER A 132 7.56 8.42 -16.60
N ILE A 133 8.67 8.02 -15.95
CA ILE A 133 8.65 6.91 -14.99
C ILE A 133 7.73 7.24 -13.81
N LEU A 134 7.76 8.48 -13.30
CA LEU A 134 6.86 8.92 -12.23
C LEU A 134 5.39 8.89 -12.66
N THR A 135 5.10 9.27 -13.89
CA THR A 135 3.75 9.19 -14.45
C THR A 135 3.27 7.73 -14.53
N ASP A 136 4.17 6.80 -14.90
CA ASP A 136 3.85 5.37 -14.94
C ASP A 136 3.65 4.77 -13.54
N ILE A 137 4.41 5.24 -12.54
CA ILE A 137 4.15 4.90 -11.13
C ILE A 137 2.75 5.34 -10.71
N VAL A 138 2.36 6.59 -11.00
CA VAL A 138 1.01 7.10 -10.65
C VAL A 138 -0.10 6.23 -11.25
N LYS A 139 0.00 5.90 -12.55
CA LYS A 139 -0.97 5.01 -13.22
C LYS A 139 -0.97 3.61 -12.62
N CYS A 140 0.19 3.10 -12.22
CA CYS A 140 0.29 1.79 -11.62
C CYS A 140 -0.39 1.76 -10.24
N VAL A 141 -0.20 2.80 -9.43
CA VAL A 141 -0.85 2.96 -8.12
C VAL A 141 -2.37 3.04 -8.27
N GLU A 142 -2.87 3.78 -9.26
CA GLU A 142 -4.30 3.86 -9.57
C GLU A 142 -4.90 2.48 -9.89
N LYS A 143 -4.24 1.66 -10.71
CA LYS A 143 -4.72 0.30 -11.01
C LYS A 143 -4.69 -0.65 -9.81
N ILE A 144 -3.65 -0.52 -8.97
CA ILE A 144 -3.56 -1.29 -7.72
C ILE A 144 -4.74 -0.91 -6.81
N ASP A 145 -5.05 0.38 -6.72
CA ASP A 145 -6.18 0.89 -5.96
C ASP A 145 -7.53 0.35 -6.47
N GLU A 146 -7.77 0.40 -7.78
CA GLU A 146 -8.98 -0.18 -8.40
C GLU A 146 -9.14 -1.67 -8.04
N SER A 147 -8.05 -2.44 -8.13
CA SER A 147 -8.04 -3.87 -7.82
C SER A 147 -8.29 -4.15 -6.33
N ILE A 148 -7.72 -3.32 -5.44
CA ILE A 148 -7.89 -3.44 -3.99
C ILE A 148 -9.30 -3.02 -3.56
N HIS A 149 -9.88 -2.00 -4.19
CA HIS A 149 -11.28 -1.63 -3.96
C HIS A 149 -12.23 -2.76 -4.35
N GLU A 150 -11.98 -3.40 -5.49
CA GLU A 150 -12.78 -4.55 -5.92
C GLU A 150 -12.59 -5.75 -4.99
N LEU A 151 -11.35 -6.04 -4.57
CA LEU A 151 -11.08 -7.05 -3.55
C LEU A 151 -11.80 -6.75 -2.23
N SER A 152 -11.71 -5.52 -1.74
CA SER A 152 -12.37 -5.05 -0.52
C SER A 152 -13.88 -5.28 -0.59
N ARG A 153 -14.49 -5.01 -1.74
CA ARG A 153 -15.92 -5.23 -2.00
C ARG A 153 -16.28 -6.72 -2.00
N GLN A 154 -15.50 -7.57 -2.67
CA GLN A 154 -15.78 -9.00 -2.78
C GLN A 154 -15.53 -9.75 -1.47
N ALA A 155 -14.38 -9.50 -0.84
CA ALA A 155 -13.98 -10.09 0.43
C ALA A 155 -14.65 -9.45 1.65
N GLN A 156 -15.56 -8.49 1.43
CA GLN A 156 -16.35 -7.81 2.45
C GLN A 156 -15.47 -7.24 3.57
N PHE A 157 -14.45 -6.47 3.20
CA PHE A 157 -13.57 -5.81 4.17
C PHE A 157 -14.42 -4.98 5.14
N LYS A 158 -14.05 -5.05 6.42
CA LYS A 158 -14.79 -4.38 7.49
C LYS A 158 -13.89 -3.37 8.15
N ASN A 159 -14.47 -2.21 8.48
CA ASN A 159 -13.80 -1.28 9.36
C ASN A 159 -13.58 -1.97 10.71
N VAL A 160 -12.32 -2.23 11.05
CA VAL A 160 -11.97 -2.60 12.42
C VAL A 160 -12.16 -1.33 13.24
N VAL A 161 -13.34 -1.19 13.84
CA VAL A 161 -13.51 -0.27 14.96
C VAL A 161 -12.51 -0.76 16.00
N VAL A 162 -11.43 0.00 16.21
CA VAL A 162 -10.55 -0.22 17.35
C VAL A 162 -11.44 -0.05 18.56
N GLY A 163 -11.92 -1.18 19.08
CA GLY A 163 -12.76 -1.20 20.26
C GLY A 163 -11.98 -0.49 21.34
N THR A 164 -12.47 0.67 21.76
CA THR A 164 -12.21 1.15 23.10
C THR A 164 -12.59 -0.01 24.01
N VAL A 165 -11.58 -0.69 24.57
CA VAL A 165 -11.81 -1.73 25.55
C VAL A 165 -12.58 -1.08 26.68
N SER A 166 -13.88 -1.35 26.75
CA SER A 166 -14.70 -1.03 27.89
C SER A 166 -14.18 -1.91 29.04
N PRO A 167 -13.71 -1.33 30.14
CA PRO A 167 -13.21 -2.12 31.25
C PRO A 167 -14.44 -2.63 31.99
N ASP A 168 -14.89 -3.86 31.72
CA ASP A 168 -15.50 -4.67 32.79
C ASP A 168 -15.65 -6.17 32.46
N LYS A 169 -15.15 -6.94 33.43
CA LYS A 169 -15.27 -8.38 33.72
C LYS A 169 -14.26 -9.36 33.08
N PRO A 170 -13.34 -9.94 33.89
CA PRO A 170 -12.38 -10.93 33.43
C PRO A 170 -13.02 -12.33 33.31
N GLY A 171 -13.15 -12.81 32.08
CA GLY A 171 -13.30 -14.23 31.77
C GLY A 171 -11.92 -14.89 31.79
N SER A 172 -11.77 -15.93 32.62
CA SER A 172 -10.58 -16.75 32.79
C SER A 172 -9.96 -17.22 31.47
N LEU A 173 -8.74 -16.76 31.19
CA LEU A 173 -7.78 -17.51 30.41
C LEU A 173 -6.49 -17.55 31.22
N HIS A 174 -6.10 -18.74 31.66
CA HIS A 174 -4.81 -19.02 32.29
C HIS A 174 -3.69 -18.68 31.31
N ARG A 175 -3.24 -17.43 31.34
CA ARG A 175 -2.04 -16.97 30.68
C ARG A 175 -1.11 -16.50 31.78
N GLY A 176 0.04 -17.16 31.91
CA GLY A 176 1.04 -16.86 32.93
C GLY A 176 1.36 -15.36 32.97
N ILE A 177 1.23 -14.76 34.15
CA ILE A 177 1.51 -13.35 34.39
C ILE A 177 3.03 -13.21 34.54
N VAL A 178 3.69 -12.59 33.56
CA VAL A 178 5.04 -12.03 33.77
C VAL A 178 4.84 -10.61 34.29
N LYS A 179 5.19 -10.39 35.56
CA LYS A 179 5.14 -9.07 36.18
C LYS A 179 6.45 -8.35 35.86
N LEU A 180 6.39 -7.37 34.95
CA LEU A 180 7.52 -6.47 34.71
C LEU A 180 7.54 -5.43 35.84
N ILE A 181 8.58 -5.47 36.67
CA ILE A 181 8.84 -4.42 37.66
C ILE A 181 9.61 -3.32 36.93
N ASN A 182 9.01 -2.14 36.77
CA ASN A 182 9.74 -0.95 36.37
C ASN A 182 10.64 -0.51 37.53
N GLY A 183 11.91 -0.90 37.47
CA GLY A 183 13.00 -0.30 38.23
C GLY A 183 13.85 0.52 37.28
N HIS A 184 14.12 1.76 37.67
CA HIS A 184 14.97 2.72 36.96
C HIS A 184 16.44 2.22 36.94
N ASP A 185 17.12 2.59 35.86
CA ASP A 185 18.58 2.64 35.64
C ASP A 185 19.39 1.35 35.46
N GLY A 186 19.93 1.22 34.24
CA GLY A 186 21.30 0.75 34.02
C GLY A 186 21.49 -0.70 33.57
N ASP A 187 21.86 -0.83 32.28
CA ASP A 187 22.73 -1.86 31.72
C ASP A 187 22.23 -3.32 31.58
N GLY A 188 22.48 -3.88 30.39
CA GLY A 188 22.51 -5.32 30.08
C GLY A 188 21.28 -6.19 30.39
N ASN A 189 20.38 -6.37 29.42
CA ASN A 189 19.31 -7.38 29.53
C ASN A 189 19.88 -8.82 29.45
N HIS A 190 20.24 -9.39 30.60
CA HIS A 190 20.29 -10.83 30.81
C HIS A 190 19.00 -11.28 31.50
N VAL A 191 18.26 -12.22 30.90
CA VAL A 191 17.02 -12.75 31.49
C VAL A 191 17.36 -14.04 32.24
N ILE A 192 17.30 -14.00 33.57
CA ILE A 192 17.39 -15.21 34.40
C ILE A 192 15.98 -15.76 34.60
N VAL A 193 15.75 -16.99 34.13
CA VAL A 193 14.50 -17.74 34.35
C VAL A 193 14.74 -18.70 35.52
N SER A 194 13.98 -18.54 36.61
CA SER A 194 13.97 -19.50 37.71
C SER A 194 12.65 -20.28 37.68
N VAL A 195 12.75 -21.61 37.52
CA VAL A 195 11.60 -22.53 37.48
C VAL A 195 11.51 -23.21 38.84
N HIS A 196 10.41 -22.99 39.56
CA HIS A 196 10.06 -23.78 40.74
C HIS A 196 9.03 -24.83 40.33
N GLY A 197 9.42 -26.11 40.36
CA GLY A 197 8.52 -27.23 40.19
C GLY A 197 7.86 -27.58 41.52
N THR A 198 6.53 -27.55 41.57
CA THR A 198 5.79 -28.11 42.70
C THR A 198 5.39 -29.54 42.35
N ALA A 199 6.01 -30.52 43.02
CA ALA A 199 5.53 -31.89 43.04
C ALA A 199 4.21 -31.95 43.83
N SER A 200 3.25 -32.72 43.30
CA SER A 200 1.99 -33.03 43.98
C SER A 200 2.11 -34.38 44.68
N ASP A 201 1.66 -34.46 45.92
CA ASP A 201 1.08 -35.66 46.55
C ASP A 201 -0.33 -35.30 47.05
#